data_AF-A0A3M6K177-F1
#
_entry.id   AF-A0A3M6K177-F1
#
_cell.length_a   1.000
_cell.length_b   1.000
_cell.length_c   1.000
_cell.angle_alpha   90.00
_cell.angle_beta   90.00
_cell.angle_gamma   90.00
#
_symmetry.space_group_name_H-M   'P 1'
#
loop_
_entity.id
_entity.type
_entity.pdbx_description
1 polymer ?
#
loop_
_entity_poly.entity_id
_entity_poly.type
_entity_poly.pdbx_seq_one_letter_code
_entity_poly.pdbx_strand_id
1 'polypeptide(L)'
;MDFQKFQNIKCICGEYVKFELIDDIECDWGNHVVIQCPGCQELFSIDNSCPAFHDILDLEINNFNLFSDKEKFDYTSKSHPN
;
A
#
# COMPACT_ATOMS: atom_id res chain seq x y z
N MET A 1 -6.75 3.52 -3.90
CA MET A 1 -7.58 2.49 -3.21
C MET A 1 -8.35 3.15 -2.06
N ASP A 2 -9.36 2.49 -1.47
CA ASP A 2 -10.06 3.03 -0.27
C ASP A 2 -9.29 2.70 1.01
N PHE A 3 -8.87 3.74 1.75
CA PHE A 3 -8.13 3.59 3.00
C PHE A 3 -8.88 2.79 4.08
N GLN A 4 -10.22 2.77 4.04
CA GLN A 4 -11.03 2.02 5.00
C GLN A 4 -10.75 0.51 4.94
N LYS A 5 -10.22 0.00 3.82
CA LYS A 5 -9.82 -1.42 3.68
C LYS A 5 -8.64 -1.81 4.55
N PHE A 6 -7.80 -0.85 4.93
CA PHE A 6 -6.57 -1.12 5.70
C PHE A 6 -6.78 -1.00 7.22
N GLN A 7 -8.04 -1.01 7.64
CA GLN A 7 -8.43 -1.05 9.04
C GLN A 7 -8.54 -2.52 9.47
N ASN A 8 -7.60 -2.99 10.30
CA ASN A 8 -7.57 -4.35 10.86
C ASN A 8 -7.29 -5.47 9.84
N ILE A 9 -6.18 -5.33 9.09
CA ILE A 9 -5.66 -6.36 8.20
C ILE A 9 -4.26 -6.80 8.67
N LYS A 10 -3.79 -7.95 8.17
CA LYS A 10 -2.51 -8.54 8.56
C LYS A 10 -1.37 -8.00 7.69
N CYS A 11 -0.40 -7.30 8.28
CA CYS A 11 0.75 -6.76 7.54
C CYS A 11 1.74 -7.86 7.13
N ILE A 12 2.74 -7.55 6.30
CA ILE A 12 3.86 -8.44 5.95
C ILE A 12 4.70 -8.85 7.17
N CYS A 13 4.70 -8.04 8.24
CA CYS A 13 5.35 -8.41 9.51
C CYS A 13 4.58 -9.48 10.30
N GLY A 14 3.39 -9.89 9.83
CA GLY A 14 2.58 -10.93 10.45
C GLY A 14 1.60 -10.43 11.51
N GLU A 15 1.63 -9.16 11.89
CA GLU A 15 0.72 -8.59 12.88
C GLU A 15 -0.55 -8.02 12.24
N TYR A 16 -1.67 -8.13 12.98
CA TYR A 16 -2.89 -7.39 12.64
C TYR A 16 -2.72 -5.95 13.07
N VAL A 17 -2.82 -5.03 12.11
CA VAL A 17 -2.56 -3.62 12.37
C VAL A 17 -3.67 -2.73 11.83
N LYS A 18 -3.79 -1.57 12.46
CA LYS A 18 -4.50 -0.43 11.91
C LYS A 18 -3.47 0.44 11.21
N PHE A 19 -3.47 0.44 9.89
CA PHE A 19 -2.54 1.26 9.14
C PHE A 19 -2.84 2.76 9.35
N GLU A 20 -1.78 3.56 9.38
CA GLU A 20 -1.86 5.02 9.42
C GLU A 20 -1.77 5.58 8.00
N LEU A 21 -2.58 6.59 7.67
CA LEU A 21 -2.57 7.25 6.36
C LEU A 21 -1.61 8.43 6.40
N ILE A 22 -0.74 8.54 5.39
CA ILE A 22 0.11 9.69 5.13
C ILE A 22 -0.24 10.15 3.71
N ASP A 23 -0.85 11.33 3.60
CA ASP A 23 -1.46 11.84 2.37
C ASP A 23 -0.51 12.66 1.49
N ASP A 24 0.70 12.95 1.97
CA ASP A 24 1.72 13.69 1.23
C ASP A 24 3.12 13.22 1.62
N ILE A 25 3.66 12.24 0.90
CA ILE A 25 5.07 11.84 0.99
C ILE A 25 5.76 12.03 -0.37
N GLU A 26 6.87 12.75 -0.38
CA GLU A 26 7.65 13.03 -1.59
C GLU A 26 8.68 11.91 -1.85
N CYS A 27 8.79 11.48 -3.11
CA CYS A 27 9.87 10.65 -3.63
C CYS A 27 10.38 11.20 -4.97
N ASP A 28 11.38 10.54 -5.56
CA ASP A 28 11.99 10.98 -6.83
C ASP A 28 11.03 11.09 -8.01
N TRP A 29 9.85 10.46 -7.92
CA TRP A 29 8.82 10.48 -8.96
C TRP A 29 7.60 11.35 -8.62
N GLY A 30 7.63 12.06 -7.50
CA GLY A 30 6.58 12.98 -7.05
C GLY A 30 5.98 12.60 -5.70
N ASN A 31 4.80 13.15 -5.44
CA ASN A 31 4.12 12.95 -4.16
C ASN A 31 3.20 11.74 -4.23
N HIS A 32 3.14 11.02 -3.11
CA HIS A 32 2.35 9.80 -2.96
C HIS A 32 1.47 9.86 -1.71
N VAL A 33 0.36 9.12 -1.81
CA VAL A 33 -0.43 8.72 -0.65
C VAL A 33 0.04 7.33 -0.23
N VAL A 34 0.56 7.21 0.99
CA VAL A 34 1.05 5.95 1.54
C VAL A 34 0.27 5.57 2.81
N ILE A 35 0.31 4.28 3.12
CA ILE A 35 -0.08 3.78 4.43
C ILE A 35 1.15 3.23 5.16
N GLN A 36 1.20 3.45 6.47
CA GLN A 36 2.28 2.98 7.34
C GLN A 36 1.79 1.88 8.29
N CYS A 37 2.55 0.80 8.38
CA CYS A 37 2.36 -0.19 9.44
C CYS A 37 2.97 0.33 10.76
N PRO A 38 2.20 0.51 11.84
CA PRO A 38 2.78 0.98 13.11
C PRO A 38 3.72 -0.05 13.76
N GLY A 39 3.61 -1.33 13.40
CA GLY A 39 4.45 -2.40 13.95
C GLY A 39 5.84 -2.48 13.33
N CYS A 40 5.94 -2.59 12.00
CA CYS A 40 7.21 -2.71 11.28
C CYS A 40 7.67 -1.43 10.59
N GLN A 41 6.90 -0.34 10.68
CA GLN A 41 7.19 0.97 10.11
C GLN A 41 7.26 1.02 8.57
N GLU A 42 7.00 -0.10 7.89
CA GLU A 42 6.97 -0.19 6.43
C GLU A 42 5.87 0.69 5.84
N LEU A 43 6.22 1.30 4.69
CA LEU A 43 5.37 2.21 3.93
C LEU A 43 4.93 1.53 2.64
N PHE A 44 3.64 1.64 2.35
CA PHE A 44 3.03 1.08 1.15
C PHE A 44 2.31 2.18 0.39
N SER A 45 2.65 2.36 -0.87
CA SER A 45 1.93 3.29 -1.74
C SER A 45 0.53 2.77 -2.06
N ILE A 46 -0.50 3.61 -1.98
CA ILE A 46 -1.90 3.19 -2.24
C ILE A 46 -2.55 3.87 -3.46
N ASP A 47 -1.81 4.77 -4.13
CA ASP A 47 -2.23 5.45 -5.35
C ASP A 47 -1.70 4.77 -6.62
N ASN A 48 -0.41 4.42 -6.65
CA ASN A 48 0.23 3.64 -7.70
C ASN A 48 1.50 2.94 -7.20
N SER A 49 1.94 1.91 -7.93
CA SER A 49 3.21 1.23 -7.63
C SER A 49 4.37 2.20 -7.79
N CYS A 50 5.26 2.23 -6.80
CA CYS A 50 6.41 3.11 -6.76
C CYS A 50 7.60 2.36 -6.12
N PRO A 51 8.78 2.33 -6.76
CA PRO A 51 9.96 1.61 -6.26
C PRO A 51 10.47 2.09 -4.89
N ALA A 52 10.07 3.29 -4.45
CA ALA A 52 10.47 3.85 -3.16
C ALA A 52 9.74 3.23 -1.96
N PHE A 53 8.65 2.49 -2.19
CA PHE A 53 7.79 1.94 -1.15
C PHE A 53 7.57 0.43 -1.36
N HIS A 54 7.12 -0.27 -0.33
CA HIS A 54 6.68 -1.64 -0.49
C HIS A 54 5.43 -1.73 -1.37
N ASP A 55 5.32 -2.81 -2.14
CA ASP A 55 4.16 -3.04 -2.97
C ASP A 55 2.95 -3.38 -2.09
N ILE A 56 1.89 -2.57 -2.19
CA ILE A 56 0.64 -2.81 -1.45
C ILE A 56 0.02 -4.18 -1.76
N LEU A 57 0.32 -4.76 -2.92
CA LEU A 57 -0.14 -6.09 -3.31
C LEU A 57 0.48 -7.21 -2.43
N ASP A 58 1.63 -6.97 -1.79
CA ASP A 58 2.23 -7.91 -0.84
C ASP A 58 1.31 -8.18 0.37
N LEU A 59 0.42 -7.24 0.70
CA LEU A 59 -0.58 -7.44 1.76
C LEU A 59 -1.59 -8.54 1.40
N GLU A 60 -1.81 -8.84 0.12
CA GLU A 60 -2.76 -9.87 -0.29
C GLU A 60 -2.31 -11.29 0.11
N ILE A 61 -0.99 -11.51 0.27
CA ILE A 61 -0.41 -12.77 0.74
C ILE A 61 -1.04 -13.19 2.09
N ASN A 62 -1.30 -12.20 2.96
CA ASN A 62 -1.85 -12.41 4.29
C ASN A 62 -3.35 -12.07 4.40
N ASN A 63 -3.94 -11.46 3.37
CA ASN A 63 -5.32 -10.96 3.37
C ASN A 63 -6.00 -11.33 2.05
N PHE A 64 -6.57 -12.53 2.01
CA PHE A 64 -7.20 -13.06 0.81
C PHE A 64 -8.29 -12.13 0.27
N ASN A 65 -8.24 -11.84 -1.04
CA ASN A 65 -9.18 -10.95 -1.75
C ASN A 65 -9.24 -9.51 -1.21
N LEU A 66 -8.14 -8.99 -0.64
CA LEU A 66 -8.07 -7.59 -0.18
C LEU A 66 -8.33 -6.59 -1.34
N PHE A 67 -7.86 -6.93 -2.54
CA PHE A 67 -8.00 -6.11 -3.75
C PHE A 67 -8.83 -6.82 -4.81
N SER A 68 -9.71 -6.06 -5.47
CA SER A 68 -10.35 -6.50 -6.70
C SER A 68 -9.38 -6.43 -7.88
N ASP A 69 -9.64 -7.19 -8.95
CA ASP A 69 -8.83 -7.17 -10.18
C ASP A 69 -8.72 -5.76 -10.78
N LYS A 70 -9.81 -4.98 -10.68
CA LYS A 70 -9.81 -3.58 -11.12
C LYS A 70 -8.83 -2.72 -10.31
N GLU A 71 -8.79 -2.89 -8.99
CA GLU A 71 -7.87 -2.13 -8.15
C GLU A 71 -6.40 -2.49 -8.44
N LYS A 72 -6.11 -3.78 -8.64
CA LYS A 72 -4.77 -4.24 -9.03
C LYS A 72 -4.34 -3.64 -10.37
N PHE A 73 -5.24 -3.65 -11.35
CA PHE A 73 -4.99 -3.03 -12.66
C PHE A 73 -4.78 -1.52 -12.56
N ASP A 74 -5.67 -0.80 -11.86
CA ASP A 74 -5.58 0.66 -11.73
C ASP A 74 -4.28 1.07 -11.02
N TYR A 75 -3.85 0.32 -10.00
CA TYR A 75 -2.60 0.54 -9.24
C TYR A 75 -1.34 0.29 -10.09
N THR A 76 -1.31 -0.78 -10.87
CA THR A 76 -0.14 -1.15 -11.71
C THR A 76 -0.08 -0.39 -13.05
N SER A 77 -1.21 0.10 -13.56
CA SER A 77 -1.24 0.88 -14.81
C SER A 77 -0.57 2.24 -14.71
N LYS A 78 -0.37 2.73 -13.48
CA LYS A 78 0.24 4.02 -13.15
C LYS A 78 1.65 3.87 -12.54
N SER A 79 2.26 2.70 -12.69
CA SER A 79 3.57 2.43 -12.10
C SER A 79 4.64 3.37 -12.64
N HIS A 80 5.51 3.82 -11.75
CA HIS A 80 6.74 4.48 -12.15
C HIS A 80 7.71 3.46 -12.78
N PRO A 81 8.56 3.88 -13.73
CA PRO A 81 9.60 3.01 -14.27
C PRO A 81 10.59 2.61 -13.17
N ASN A 82 10.98 1.32 -13.17
CA ASN A 82 12.00 0.76 -12.28
C ASN A 82 13.41 1.24 -12.65
#